data_AF-A5F9Q1-F1
#
_entry.id   AF-A5F9Q1-F1
#
_cell.length_a   1.000
_cell.length_b   1.000
_cell.length_c   1.000
_cell.angle_alpha   90.00
_cell.angle_beta   90.00
_cell.angle_gamma   90.00
#
_symmetry.space_group_name_H-M   'P 1'
#
loop_
_entity.id
_entity.type
_entity.pdbx_description
1 polymer ?
#
loop_
_entity_poly.entity_id
_entity_poly.type
_entity_poly.pdbx_seq_one_letter_code
_entity_poly.pdbx_strand_id
1 'polypeptide(L)' 'MRKLTIVFKDNSQVKYTIRDSVDWKPYFKRHAKSSMKSAVLQQYPKRDNEPIILV' A
#
# COMPACT_ATOMS: atom_id res chain seq x y z
N MET A 1 8.93 -6.32 -8.75
CA MET A 1 7.47 -6.08 -8.62
C MET A 1 7.21 -5.51 -7.24
N ARG A 2 6.20 -4.66 -7.06
CA ARG A 2 5.83 -4.10 -5.76
C ARG A 2 4.43 -4.54 -5.36
N LYS A 3 4.20 -4.72 -4.06
CA LYS A 3 2.91 -5.06 -3.47
C LYS A 3 2.51 -3.97 -2.50
N LEU A 4 1.44 -3.26 -2.81
CA LEU A 4 0.85 -2.27 -1.92
C LEU A 4 -0.23 -2.96 -1.09
N THR A 5 -0.10 -2.94 0.23
CA THR A 5 -1.09 -3.45 1.18
C THR A 5 -1.62 -2.28 1.99
N ILE A 6 -2.93 -2.10 1.99
CA ILE A 6 -3.63 -1.06 2.74
C ILE A 6 -4.53 -1.77 3.75
N VAL A 7 -4.44 -1.38 5.02
CA VAL A 7 -5.27 -1.88 6.11
C VAL A 7 -6.12 -0.73 6.63
N PHE A 8 -7.41 -0.97 6.77
CA PHE A 8 -8.37 0.01 7.28
C PHE A 8 -8.67 -0.22 8.76
N LYS A 9 -9.32 0.77 9.39
CA LYS A 9 -9.66 0.74 10.83
C LYS A 9 -10.66 -0.36 11.18
N ASP A 10 -11.50 -0.76 10.23
CA ASP A 10 -12.44 -1.89 10.33
C ASP A 10 -11.75 -3.27 10.12
N ASN A 11 -10.41 -3.28 10.04
CA ASN A 11 -9.58 -4.45 9.71
C ASN A 11 -9.78 -5.01 8.29
N SER A 12 -10.56 -4.35 7.42
CA SER A 12 -10.57 -4.69 6.01
C SER A 12 -9.20 -4.37 5.38
N GLN A 13 -8.86 -5.09 4.30
CA GLN A 13 -7.57 -4.97 3.65
C GLN A 13 -7.72 -4.93 2.12
N VAL A 14 -6.94 -4.06 1.47
CA VAL A 14 -6.83 -3.99 0.02
C VAL A 14 -5.38 -4.25 -0.38
N LYS A 15 -5.19 -5.10 -1.41
CA LYS A 15 -3.88 -5.51 -1.90
C LYS A 15 -3.78 -5.23 -3.40
N TYR A 16 -2.73 -4.53 -3.81
CA TYR A 16 -2.39 -4.31 -5.21
C TYR A 16 -1.04 -4.94 -5.54
N THR A 17 -0.96 -5.56 -6.70
CA THR A 17 0.29 -6.01 -7.31
C THR A 17 0.63 -5.05 -8.43
N ILE A 18 1.75 -4.35 -8.31
CA ILE A 18 2.15 -3.23 -9.15
C ILE A 18 3.52 -3.56 -9.77
N ARG A 19 3.68 -3.32 -11.07
CA ARG A 19 4.98 -3.47 -11.73
C ARG A 19 5.93 -2.38 -11.23
N ASP A 20 7.24 -2.65 -11.17
CA ASP A 20 8.20 -1.68 -10.62
C ASP A 20 8.23 -0.35 -11.39
N SER A 21 7.87 -0.38 -12.67
CA SER A 21 7.79 0.79 -13.56
C SER A 21 6.51 1.62 -13.40
N VAL A 22 5.55 1.19 -12.57
CA VAL A 22 4.26 1.86 -12.38
C VAL A 22 4.21 2.54 -11.01
N ASP A 23 3.79 3.81 -10.98
CA ASP A 23 3.64 4.54 -9.73
C ASP A 23 2.49 3.95 -8.88
N TRP A 24 2.77 3.72 -7.61
CA TRP A 24 1.82 3.16 -6.65
C TRP A 24 0.94 4.24 -6.00
N LYS A 25 1.36 5.50 -6.03
CA LYS A 25 0.65 6.62 -5.38
C LYS A 25 -0.80 6.76 -5.82
N PRO A 26 -1.19 6.59 -7.11
CA PRO A 26 -2.59 6.69 -7.51
C PRO A 26 -3.49 5.63 -6.85
N TYR A 27 -2.97 4.42 -6.67
CA TYR A 27 -3.69 3.32 -6.01
C TYR A 27 -3.88 3.59 -4.52
N PHE A 28 -2.88 4.18 -3.88
CA PHE A 28 -2.96 4.63 -2.49
C PHE A 28 -3.95 5.79 -2.31
N LYS A 29 -3.86 6.82 -3.17
CA LYS A 29 -4.73 8.03 -3.12
C LYS A 29 -6.21 7.76 -3.38
N ARG A 30 -6.55 6.64 -4.02
CA ARG A 30 -7.95 6.24 -4.25
C ARG A 30 -8.71 5.95 -2.96
N HIS A 31 -8.00 5.64 -1.88
CA HIS A 31 -8.61 5.26 -0.60
C HIS A 31 -8.64 6.44 0.37
N ALA A 32 -9.71 6.51 1.16
CA ALA A 32 -9.87 7.55 2.17
C ALA A 32 -8.82 7.38 3.29
N LYS A 33 -7.94 8.37 3.46
CA LYS A 33 -6.91 8.35 4.51
C LYS A 33 -7.50 8.27 5.93
N SER A 34 -8.67 8.88 6.15
CA SER A 34 -9.32 8.93 7.47
C SER A 34 -9.79 7.55 7.97
N SER A 35 -10.12 6.63 7.06
CA SER A 35 -10.48 5.24 7.40
C SER A 35 -9.28 4.29 7.39
N MET A 36 -8.11 4.76 6.95
CA MET A 36 -6.90 3.96 6.83
C MET A 36 -6.22 3.82 8.20
N LYS A 37 -5.78 2.60 8.52
CA LYS A 37 -4.99 2.27 9.72
C LYS A 37 -3.50 2.22 9.40
N SER A 38 -3.13 1.59 8.29
CA SER A 38 -1.76 1.53 7.81
C SER A 38 -1.70 1.23 6.33
N ALA A 39 -0.58 1.58 5.70
CA ALA A 39 -0.25 1.13 4.35
C ALA A 39 1.22 0.73 4.27
N VAL A 40 1.51 -0.33 3.53
CA VAL A 40 2.85 -0.90 3.37
C VAL A 40 3.10 -1.16 1.89
N LEU A 41 4.24 -0.70 1.40
CA LEU A 41 4.75 -1.03 0.08
C LEU A 41 5.88 -2.05 0.24
N GLN A 42 5.70 -3.24 -0.29
CA GLN A 42 6.68 -4.33 -0.22
C GLN A 42 7.26 -4.59 -1.60
N GLN A 43 8.59 -4.68 -1.72
CA GLN A 43 9.22 -5.15 -2.96
C GLN A 43 9.27 -6.68 -3.03
N TYR A 44 8.99 -7.24 -4.21
CA TYR A 44 8.99 -8.66 -4.52
C TYR A 44 10.13 -9.02 -5.49
N PRO A 45 10.86 -10.15 -5.27
CA PRO A 45 10.75 -11.06 -4.13
C PRO A 45 11.13 -10.37 -2.80
N LYS A 46 10.56 -10.88 -1.71
CA LYS A 46 10.52 -10.26 -0.37
C LYS A 46 11.92 -9.80 0.07
N ARG A 47 12.23 -8.52 -0.13
CA ARG A 47 13.52 -7.92 0.23
C ARG A 47 13.31 -6.92 1.35
N ASP A 48 12.51 -5.89 1.08
CA ASP A 48 12.28 -4.80 2.03
C ASP A 48 10.81 -4.37 2.04
N ASN A 49 10.32 -4.02 3.24
CA ASN A 49 9.00 -3.43 3.47
C ASN A 49 9.19 -1.95 3.79
N GLU A 50 8.69 -1.06 2.95
CA GLU A 50 8.64 0.36 3.24
C GLU A 50 7.25 0.71 3.81
N PRO A 51 7.15 1.11 5.09
CA PRO A 51 5.90 1.63 5.62
C PRO A 51 5.57 2.97 4.95
N ILE A 52 4.33 3.15 4.52
CA ILE A 52 3.87 4.41 3.96
C ILE A 52 3.40 5.29 5.11
N ILE A 53 4.11 6.40 5.34
CA ILE A 53 3.75 7.38 6.36
C ILE A 53 2.43 8.06 5.95
N LEU A 54 1.43 7.91 6.81
CA LEU A 54 0.14 8.57 6.67
C LEU A 54 0.29 10.03 7.14
N VAL A 55 0.61 10.94 6.21
CA VAL A 55 0.56 12.40 6.43
C VAL A 55 -0.84 12.93 6.16
#